data_AF-A0A1I3WIH8-F1
#
_entry.id   AF-A0A1I3WIH8-F1
#
_cell.length_a   1.000
_cell.length_b   1.000
_cell.length_c   1.000
_cell.angle_alpha   90.00
_cell.angle_beta   90.00
_cell.angle_gamma   90.00
#
_symmetry.space_group_name_H-M   'P 1'
#
loop_
_entity.id
_entity.type
_entity.pdbx_description
1 polymer ?
#
loop_
_entity_poly.entity_id
_entity_poly.type
_entity_poly.pdbx_seq_one_letter_code
_entity_poly.pdbx_strand_id
1 'polypeptide(L)'
;MKDMLKSFAALLISIVVVHLFYIGYVRPEAAQLIEFALSQGQTAPRDITVIIKDYEQEICFILMFWGCYLILSAYRSILKTKYLFSVDLIKDADSQADDTETKHNLDVNAIIHRLDTEIPADCMQSPLVRTLRSSLWRYSSTNNVQNLSDAIESNLEALAVKQDSENTMIRYLIWAIPSIGFIGTVRGIGQALSQADKALAGDISGMTDSLGIAFNSTLVALLISIFMMFLFHQLQRLQDSQIVDTQDYCDKYLLRRIR
;
A
#
# COMPACT_ATOMS: atom_id res chain seq x y z
N MET A 1 15.27 9.64 -0.25
CA MET A 1 15.59 9.83 1.19
C MET A 1 14.40 10.29 2.02
N LYS A 2 13.69 11.38 1.66
CA LYS A 2 12.54 11.87 2.45
C LYS A 2 11.44 10.82 2.65
N ASP A 3 11.09 10.02 1.64
CA ASP A 3 10.00 9.04 1.77
C ASP A 3 10.40 7.78 2.54
N MET A 4 11.67 7.37 2.45
CA MET A 4 12.24 6.32 3.31
C MET A 4 12.23 6.75 4.79
N LEU A 5 12.59 8.02 5.07
CA LEU A 5 12.56 8.56 6.42
C LEU A 5 11.13 8.61 6.99
N LYS A 6 10.15 9.02 6.19
CA LYS A 6 8.73 9.01 6.60
C LYS A 6 8.23 7.59 6.86
N SER A 7 8.58 6.63 6.01
CA SER A 7 8.22 5.22 6.19
C SER A 7 8.81 4.66 7.49
N PHE A 8 10.09 4.92 7.75
CA PHE A 8 10.75 4.48 8.97
C PHE A 8 10.16 5.15 10.22
N ALA A 9 9.86 6.45 10.16
CA ALA A 9 9.17 7.15 11.24
C ALA A 9 7.78 6.56 11.50
N ALA A 10 7.03 6.22 10.45
CA ALA A 10 5.72 5.57 10.58
C ALA A 10 5.83 4.18 11.24
N LEU A 11 6.87 3.41 10.94
CA LEU A 11 7.15 2.15 11.63
C LEU A 11 7.42 2.37 13.12
N LEU A 12 8.29 3.32 13.48
CA LEU A 12 8.59 3.64 14.89
C LEU A 12 7.33 4.07 15.64
N ILE A 13 6.50 4.91 15.03
CA ILE A 13 5.21 5.34 15.63
C ILE A 13 4.30 4.13 15.80
N SER A 14 4.22 3.24 14.80
CA SER A 14 3.40 2.02 14.90
C SER A 14 3.87 1.12 16.04
N ILE A 15 5.19 0.94 16.21
CA ILE A 15 5.77 0.19 17.32
C ILE A 15 5.35 0.81 18.66
N VAL A 16 5.59 2.11 18.85
CA VAL A 16 5.31 2.79 20.12
C VAL A 16 3.83 2.75 20.46
N VAL A 17 2.95 3.07 19.50
CA VAL A 17 1.51 3.14 19.72
C VAL A 17 0.94 1.77 20.06
N VAL A 18 1.28 0.74 19.28
CA VAL A 18 0.78 -0.63 19.53
C VAL A 18 1.35 -1.16 20.85
N HIS A 19 2.63 -0.97 21.11
CA HIS A 19 3.25 -1.45 22.35
C HIS A 19 2.65 -0.80 23.60
N LEU A 20 2.42 0.51 23.57
CA LEU A 20 1.76 1.23 24.68
C LEU A 20 0.31 0.76 24.88
N PHE A 21 -0.43 0.50 23.80
CA PHE A 21 -1.78 -0.07 23.89
C PHE A 21 -1.77 -1.47 24.49
N TYR A 22 -0.79 -2.29 24.12
CA TYR A 22 -0.64 -3.65 24.63
C TYR A 22 -0.32 -3.69 26.12
N ILE A 23 0.62 -2.86 26.58
CA ILE A 23 1.00 -2.79 28.00
C ILE A 23 -0.08 -2.07 28.84
N GLY A 24 -0.69 -1.02 28.30
CA GLY A 24 -1.64 -0.20 29.04
C GLY A 24 -3.05 -0.79 29.15
N TYR A 25 -3.49 -1.57 28.16
CA TYR A 25 -4.87 -2.07 28.08
C TYR A 25 -4.94 -3.58 27.88
N VAL A 26 -4.35 -4.09 26.80
CA VAL A 26 -4.57 -5.50 26.38
C VAL A 26 -4.09 -6.51 27.42
N ARG A 27 -2.82 -6.44 27.82
CA ARG A 27 -2.24 -7.38 28.78
C ARG A 27 -2.85 -7.31 30.18
N PRO A 28 -3.06 -6.12 30.79
CA PRO A 28 -3.67 -6.07 32.12
C PRO A 28 -5.11 -6.56 32.13
N GLU A 29 -5.92 -6.19 31.13
CA GLU A 29 -7.31 -6.64 31.05
C GLU A 29 -7.40 -8.15 30.79
N ALA A 30 -6.56 -8.69 29.89
CA ALA A 30 -6.48 -10.14 29.67
C ALA A 30 -6.06 -10.89 30.95
N ALA A 31 -5.10 -10.37 31.71
CA ALA A 31 -4.66 -10.97 32.97
C ALA A 31 -5.80 -11.03 33.99
N GLN A 32 -6.56 -9.93 34.15
CA GLN A 32 -7.70 -9.89 35.08
C GLN A 32 -8.80 -10.89 34.70
N LEU A 33 -9.12 -11.01 33.41
CA LEU A 33 -10.13 -11.96 32.93
C LEU A 33 -9.70 -13.42 33.15
N ILE A 34 -8.41 -13.71 32.94
CA ILE A 34 -7.85 -15.04 33.18
C ILE A 34 -7.84 -15.37 34.68
N GLU A 35 -7.41 -14.44 35.53
CA GLU A 35 -7.42 -14.60 37.00
C GLU A 35 -8.84 -14.81 37.54
N PHE A 36 -9.81 -14.06 37.03
CA PHE A 36 -11.21 -14.21 37.41
C PHE A 36 -11.76 -15.59 37.03
N ALA A 37 -11.48 -16.08 35.83
CA ALA A 37 -11.90 -17.42 35.40
C ALA A 37 -11.23 -18.53 36.24
N LEU A 38 -9.92 -18.40 36.52
CA LEU A 38 -9.19 -19.31 37.39
C LEU A 38 -9.78 -19.35 38.80
N SER A 39 -10.19 -18.20 39.35
CA SER A 39 -10.82 -18.12 40.67
C SER A 39 -12.16 -18.87 40.76
N GLN A 40 -12.83 -19.06 39.61
CA GLN A 40 -14.08 -19.82 39.49
C GLN A 40 -13.87 -21.27 39.04
N GLY A 41 -12.62 -21.73 38.88
CA GLY A 41 -12.31 -23.04 38.32
C GLY A 41 -12.77 -23.20 36.87
N GLN A 42 -12.95 -22.09 36.15
CA GLN A 42 -13.35 -22.06 34.75
C GLN A 42 -12.14 -21.88 33.84
N THR A 43 -12.26 -22.30 32.59
CA THR A 43 -11.25 -22.05 31.56
C THR A 43 -11.23 -20.58 31.14
N ALA A 44 -10.11 -20.13 30.59
CA ALA A 44 -9.96 -18.74 30.16
C ALA A 44 -11.09 -18.33 29.18
N PRO A 45 -11.73 -17.15 29.40
CA PRO A 45 -12.83 -16.70 28.56
C PRO A 45 -12.30 -16.37 27.16
N ARG A 46 -13.12 -16.67 26.14
CA ARG A 46 -12.81 -16.34 24.74
C ARG A 46 -13.15 -14.88 24.41
N ASP A 47 -12.61 -13.97 25.21
CA ASP A 47 -12.74 -12.54 24.97
C ASP A 47 -11.67 -12.04 23.99
N ILE A 48 -11.96 -10.96 23.27
CA ILE A 48 -11.08 -10.41 22.23
C ILE A 48 -9.72 -10.06 22.82
N THR A 49 -9.70 -9.43 23.99
CA THR A 49 -8.46 -9.04 24.68
C THR A 49 -7.61 -10.26 25.04
N VAL A 50 -8.23 -11.38 25.45
CA VAL A 50 -7.52 -12.64 25.74
C VAL A 50 -6.98 -13.27 24.45
N ILE A 51 -7.72 -13.16 23.35
CA ILE A 51 -7.31 -13.69 22.04
C ILE A 51 -6.08 -12.94 21.52
N ILE A 52 -5.97 -11.62 21.68
CA ILE A 52 -4.90 -10.81 21.07
C ILE A 52 -3.70 -10.53 21.98
N LYS A 53 -3.62 -11.10 23.18
CA LYS A 53 -2.66 -10.71 24.23
C LYS A 53 -1.18 -11.06 23.95
N ASP A 54 -0.91 -12.00 23.05
CA ASP A 54 0.41 -12.59 22.86
C ASP A 54 1.30 -11.74 21.94
N TYR A 55 2.62 -11.94 22.05
CA TYR A 55 3.63 -11.13 21.35
C TYR A 55 3.54 -11.25 19.83
N GLU A 56 3.16 -12.42 19.31
CA GLU A 56 3.02 -12.64 17.87
C GLU A 56 1.94 -11.74 17.27
N GLN A 57 0.84 -11.54 18.02
CA GLN A 57 -0.26 -10.68 17.60
C GLN A 57 0.14 -9.21 17.65
N GLU A 58 0.87 -8.81 18.69
CA GLU A 58 1.44 -7.46 18.80
C GLU A 58 2.29 -7.10 17.58
N ILE A 59 3.20 -8.00 17.17
CA ILE A 59 4.03 -7.81 15.97
C ILE A 59 3.13 -7.73 14.73
N CYS A 60 2.13 -8.61 14.58
CA CYS A 60 1.21 -8.56 13.44
C CYS A 60 0.48 -7.21 13.35
N PHE A 61 0.03 -6.64 14.48
CA PHE A 61 -0.61 -5.32 14.50
C PHE A 61 0.36 -4.19 14.15
N ILE A 62 1.60 -4.24 14.64
CA ILE A 62 2.63 -3.26 14.26
C ILE A 62 2.82 -3.26 12.74
N LEU A 63 2.98 -4.45 12.15
CA LEU A 63 3.14 -4.59 10.70
C LEU A 63 1.88 -4.16 9.92
N MET A 64 0.69 -4.42 10.47
CA MET A 64 -0.57 -3.96 9.90
C MET A 64 -0.63 -2.43 9.82
N PHE A 65 -0.35 -1.72 10.91
CA PHE A 65 -0.39 -0.26 10.91
C PHE A 65 0.65 0.36 9.98
N TRP A 66 1.87 -0.19 9.98
CA TRP A 66 2.92 0.25 9.07
C TRP A 66 2.53 -0.01 7.60
N GLY A 67 2.03 -1.21 7.29
CA GLY A 67 1.57 -1.56 5.95
C GLY A 67 0.37 -0.71 5.48
N CYS A 68 -0.59 -0.44 6.36
CA CYS A 68 -1.70 0.48 6.09
C CYS A 68 -1.20 1.88 5.76
N TYR A 69 -0.20 2.38 6.49
CA TYR A 69 0.42 3.67 6.20
C TYR A 69 1.06 3.69 4.80
N LEU A 70 1.80 2.65 4.43
CA LEU A 70 2.41 2.53 3.10
C LEU A 70 1.35 2.56 2.00
N ILE A 71 0.32 1.71 2.11
CA ILE A 71 -0.78 1.64 1.14
C ILE A 71 -1.50 2.99 1.05
N LEU A 72 -1.85 3.59 2.19
CA LEU A 72 -2.58 4.86 2.22
C LEU A 72 -1.75 6.03 1.67
N SER A 73 -0.44 6.02 1.88
CA SER A 73 0.46 7.03 1.31
C SER A 73 0.52 6.94 -0.22
N ALA A 74 0.63 5.73 -0.77
CA ALA A 74 0.60 5.49 -2.21
C ALA A 74 -0.77 5.86 -2.80
N TYR A 75 -1.86 5.43 -2.15
CA TYR A 75 -3.23 5.75 -2.53
C TYR A 75 -3.48 7.27 -2.60
N ARG A 76 -3.04 8.02 -1.58
CA ARG A 76 -3.16 9.49 -1.55
C ARG A 76 -2.34 10.15 -2.67
N SER A 77 -1.17 9.62 -3.00
CA SER A 77 -0.33 10.12 -4.10
C SER A 77 -1.06 10.05 -5.45
N ILE A 78 -1.73 8.91 -5.70
CA ILE A 78 -2.52 8.70 -6.92
C ILE A 78 -3.74 9.62 -6.95
N LEU A 79 -4.49 9.70 -5.85
CA LEU A 79 -5.69 10.57 -5.78
C LEU A 79 -5.39 12.05 -5.94
N LYS A 80 -4.31 12.55 -5.33
CA LYS A 80 -3.86 13.94 -5.50
C LYS A 80 -3.59 14.29 -6.97
N THR A 81 -3.25 13.30 -7.77
CA THR A 81 -2.88 13.48 -9.17
C THR A 81 -4.08 13.31 -10.11
N LYS A 82 -5.19 12.73 -9.62
CA LYS A 82 -6.35 12.38 -10.44
C LYS A 82 -7.03 13.58 -11.11
N TYR A 83 -7.00 14.76 -10.47
CA TYR A 83 -7.58 15.98 -11.06
C TYR A 83 -6.85 16.46 -12.33
N LEU A 84 -5.59 16.06 -12.54
CA LEU A 84 -4.86 16.46 -13.75
C LEU A 84 -5.46 15.83 -15.01
N PHE A 85 -6.05 14.64 -14.90
CA PHE A 85 -6.69 13.97 -16.04
C PHE A 85 -7.96 14.69 -16.52
N SER A 86 -8.58 15.54 -15.68
CA SER A 86 -9.75 16.34 -16.07
C SER A 86 -9.40 17.69 -16.71
N VAL A 87 -8.12 18.09 -16.71
CA VAL A 87 -7.66 19.35 -17.29
C VAL A 87 -7.05 19.08 -18.67
N ASP A 88 -7.43 19.87 -19.68
CA ASP A 88 -6.75 19.86 -20.98
C ASP A 88 -5.42 20.61 -20.85
N LEU A 89 -4.36 19.88 -20.48
CA LEU A 89 -2.99 20.37 -20.32
C LEU A 89 -2.34 20.73 -21.67
N ILE A 90 -2.94 20.33 -22.78
CA ILE A 90 -2.44 20.56 -24.14
C ILE A 90 -3.18 21.73 -24.80
N LYS A 91 -4.17 22.34 -24.13
CA LYS A 91 -4.98 23.41 -24.73
C LYS A 91 -4.12 24.65 -25.01
N ASP A 92 -3.92 24.99 -26.28
CA ASP A 92 -3.24 26.21 -26.71
C ASP A 92 -3.96 27.46 -26.17
N ALA A 93 -3.17 28.47 -25.79
CA ALA A 93 -3.68 29.79 -25.43
C ALA A 93 -4.43 30.47 -26.60
N ASP A 94 -4.21 30.01 -27.85
CA ASP A 94 -4.79 30.57 -29.07
C ASP A 94 -6.01 29.82 -29.61
N SER A 95 -6.75 29.09 -28.77
CA SER A 95 -8.06 28.52 -29.18
C SER A 95 -9.19 29.57 -29.30
N GLN A 96 -8.85 30.85 -29.51
CA GLN A 96 -9.76 31.91 -29.96
C GLN A 96 -9.32 32.42 -31.34
N ALA A 97 -9.41 31.58 -32.35
CA ALA A 97 -9.56 32.06 -33.72
C ALA A 97 -10.38 31.03 -34.47
N ASP A 98 -11.61 31.43 -34.80
CA ASP A 98 -12.32 30.94 -35.97
C ASP A 98 -11.37 30.93 -37.18
N ASP A 99 -11.65 30.02 -38.12
CA ASP A 99 -11.16 30.01 -39.50
C ASP A 99 -9.92 29.16 -39.85
N THR A 100 -10.24 28.06 -40.57
CA THR A 100 -9.61 27.59 -41.82
C THR A 100 -8.33 26.72 -41.76
N GLU A 101 -8.53 25.42 -42.06
CA GLU A 101 -7.75 24.48 -42.89
C GLU A 101 -6.19 24.53 -42.94
N THR A 102 -5.52 25.11 -41.95
CA THR A 102 -4.05 25.16 -41.95
C THR A 102 -3.50 24.13 -40.97
N LYS A 103 -2.64 23.22 -41.46
CA LYS A 103 -1.92 22.20 -40.66
C LYS A 103 -1.50 22.80 -39.31
N HIS A 104 -2.13 22.32 -38.24
CA HIS A 104 -1.90 22.77 -36.87
C HIS A 104 -0.44 22.43 -36.50
N ASN A 105 0.47 23.38 -36.68
CA ASN A 105 1.83 23.26 -36.14
C ASN A 105 1.69 23.49 -34.64
N LEU A 106 1.39 22.43 -33.90
CA LEU A 106 1.34 22.45 -32.45
C LEU A 106 2.70 22.98 -31.95
N ASP A 107 2.73 24.11 -31.24
CA ASP A 107 3.99 24.66 -30.73
C ASP A 107 4.41 23.88 -29.49
N VAL A 108 5.06 22.74 -29.75
CA VAL A 108 5.52 21.76 -28.76
C VAL A 108 6.40 22.43 -27.69
N ASN A 109 7.19 23.44 -28.07
CA ASN A 109 8.05 24.18 -27.14
C ASN A 109 7.22 25.08 -26.22
N ALA A 110 6.19 25.74 -26.73
CA ALA A 110 5.25 26.51 -25.91
C ALA A 110 4.49 25.61 -24.90
N ILE A 111 4.08 24.41 -25.32
CA ILE A 111 3.41 23.44 -24.45
C ILE A 111 4.35 22.96 -23.34
N ILE A 112 5.60 22.59 -23.67
CA ILE A 112 6.62 22.21 -22.67
C ILE A 112 6.85 23.35 -21.67
N HIS A 113 6.95 24.59 -22.14
CA HIS A 113 7.12 25.75 -21.26
C HIS A 113 5.93 25.96 -20.32
N ARG A 114 4.69 25.77 -20.80
CA ARG A 114 3.49 25.83 -19.94
C ARG A 114 3.42 24.68 -18.93
N LEU A 115 3.76 23.46 -19.34
CA LEU A 115 3.91 22.31 -18.41
C LEU A 115 4.92 22.62 -17.29
N ASP A 116 6.00 23.34 -17.60
CA ASP A 116 7.04 23.70 -16.64
C ASP A 116 6.69 24.94 -15.78
N THR A 117 5.81 25.83 -16.24
CA THR A 117 5.49 27.11 -15.58
C THR A 117 4.17 27.09 -14.82
N GLU A 118 3.14 26.44 -15.35
CA GLU A 118 1.77 26.47 -14.82
C GLU A 118 1.46 25.31 -13.88
N ILE A 119 2.22 24.22 -13.95
CA ILE A 119 2.01 23.05 -13.09
C ILE A 119 2.82 23.20 -11.80
N PRO A 120 2.17 23.11 -10.62
CA PRO A 120 2.89 23.12 -9.34
C PRO A 120 3.97 22.04 -9.28
N ALA A 121 5.12 22.35 -8.66
CA ALA A 121 6.25 21.42 -8.55
C ALA A 121 5.89 20.05 -7.95
N ASP A 122 4.87 20.00 -7.07
CA ASP A 122 4.34 18.76 -6.49
C ASP A 122 3.63 17.86 -7.51
N CYS A 123 3.08 18.45 -8.58
CA CYS A 123 2.38 17.75 -9.64
C CYS A 123 3.26 17.46 -10.85
N MET A 124 4.46 18.06 -10.95
CA MET A 124 5.43 17.74 -12.01
C MET A 124 5.94 16.29 -11.94
N GLN A 125 5.93 15.68 -10.75
CA GLN A 125 6.27 14.26 -10.58
C GLN A 125 5.10 13.32 -10.89
N SER A 126 3.93 13.87 -11.24
CA SER A 126 2.81 13.10 -11.75
C SER A 126 3.25 12.24 -12.93
N PRO A 127 2.83 10.96 -12.98
CA PRO A 127 3.09 10.12 -14.13
C PRO A 127 2.60 10.72 -15.45
N LEU A 128 1.42 11.37 -15.45
CA LEU A 128 0.86 12.01 -16.64
C LEU A 128 1.76 13.14 -17.16
N VAL A 129 2.16 14.06 -16.28
CA VAL A 129 2.98 15.23 -16.65
C VAL A 129 4.36 14.80 -17.14
N ARG A 130 4.95 13.83 -16.45
CA ARG A 130 6.28 13.31 -16.80
C ARG A 130 6.27 12.56 -18.14
N THR A 131 5.24 11.74 -18.39
CA THR A 131 5.06 11.08 -19.69
C THR A 131 4.83 12.11 -20.80
N LEU A 132 3.89 13.04 -20.63
CA LEU A 132 3.64 14.11 -21.61
C LEU A 132 4.89 14.92 -21.93
N ARG A 133 5.60 15.41 -20.91
CA ARG A 133 6.82 16.22 -21.07
C ARG A 133 7.92 15.46 -21.81
N SER A 134 8.18 14.21 -21.43
CA SER A 134 9.25 13.40 -22.02
C SER A 134 8.94 13.06 -23.48
N SER A 135 7.68 12.75 -23.77
CA SER A 135 7.21 12.45 -25.12
C SER A 135 7.24 13.68 -26.02
N LEU A 136 6.76 14.83 -25.54
CA LEU A 136 6.84 16.12 -26.24
C LEU A 136 8.28 16.53 -26.55
N TRP A 137 9.20 16.38 -25.59
CA TRP A 137 10.63 16.66 -25.81
C TRP A 137 11.25 15.81 -26.92
N ARG A 138 10.95 14.50 -26.93
CA ARG A 138 11.38 13.59 -28.00
C ARG A 138 10.80 13.96 -29.35
N TYR A 139 9.53 14.36 -29.39
CA TYR A 139 8.90 14.83 -30.62
C TYR A 139 9.54 16.13 -31.13
N SER A 140 9.74 17.13 -30.27
CA SER A 140 10.40 18.39 -30.67
C SER A 140 11.79 18.19 -31.26
N SER A 141 12.51 17.15 -30.82
CA SER A 141 13.87 16.88 -31.30
C SER A 141 13.91 16.06 -32.60
N THR A 142 12.87 15.26 -32.86
CA THR A 142 12.88 14.29 -33.97
C THR A 142 11.83 14.55 -35.05
N ASN A 143 10.82 15.37 -34.76
CA ASN A 143 9.64 15.65 -35.59
C ASN A 143 8.96 14.38 -36.14
N ASN A 144 9.05 13.25 -35.40
CA ASN A 144 8.54 11.96 -35.82
C ASN A 144 7.51 11.44 -34.82
N VAL A 145 6.30 11.17 -35.30
CA VAL A 145 5.17 10.65 -34.52
C VAL A 145 5.46 9.26 -33.96
N GLN A 146 6.25 8.44 -34.65
CA GLN A 146 6.64 7.12 -34.15
C GLN A 146 7.51 7.24 -32.89
N ASN A 147 8.51 8.13 -32.90
CA ASN A 147 9.37 8.37 -31.74
C ASN A 147 8.60 8.92 -30.53
N LEU A 148 7.52 9.66 -30.79
CA LEU A 148 6.60 10.14 -29.77
C LEU A 148 5.81 8.99 -29.13
N SER A 149 5.20 8.12 -29.95
CA SER A 149 4.47 6.93 -29.47
C SER A 149 5.40 6.00 -28.67
N ASP A 150 6.59 5.71 -29.19
CA ASP A 150 7.59 4.87 -28.51
C ASP A 150 8.04 5.51 -27.18
N ALA A 151 8.05 6.84 -27.08
CA ALA A 151 8.34 7.55 -25.82
C ALA A 151 7.22 7.37 -24.80
N ILE A 152 5.96 7.45 -25.22
CA ILE A 152 4.81 7.28 -24.35
C ILE A 152 4.84 5.86 -23.77
N GLU A 153 4.95 4.85 -24.62
CA GLU A 153 5.01 3.44 -24.23
C GLU A 153 6.15 3.17 -23.25
N SER A 154 7.38 3.60 -23.59
CA SER A 154 8.55 3.42 -22.72
C SER A 154 8.38 4.09 -21.34
N ASN A 155 7.74 5.27 -21.27
CA ASN A 155 7.48 5.92 -19.98
C ASN A 155 6.39 5.21 -19.17
N LEU A 156 5.36 4.67 -19.82
CA LEU A 156 4.32 3.88 -19.16
C LEU A 156 4.87 2.57 -18.62
N GLU A 157 5.73 1.87 -19.38
CA GLU A 157 6.44 0.67 -18.90
C GLU A 157 7.33 0.99 -17.69
N ALA A 158 8.12 2.07 -17.77
CA ALA A 158 8.98 2.50 -16.67
C ALA A 158 8.16 2.88 -15.41
N LEU A 159 6.97 3.45 -15.59
CA LEU A 159 6.04 3.74 -14.51
C LEU A 159 5.53 2.46 -13.85
N ALA A 160 5.10 1.47 -14.64
CA ALA A 160 4.62 0.19 -14.14
C ALA A 160 5.70 -0.54 -13.33
N VAL A 161 6.94 -0.59 -13.84
CA VAL A 161 8.09 -1.18 -13.13
C VAL A 161 8.38 -0.43 -11.82
N LYS A 162 8.29 0.90 -11.83
CA LYS A 162 8.48 1.72 -10.62
C LYS A 162 7.40 1.43 -9.58
N GLN A 163 6.12 1.42 -9.97
CA GLN A 163 5.01 1.12 -9.06
C GLN A 163 5.14 -0.30 -8.47
N ASP A 164 5.54 -1.27 -9.28
CA ASP A 164 5.81 -2.62 -8.80
C ASP A 164 6.95 -2.66 -7.77
N SER A 165 8.05 -1.94 -8.03
CA SER A 165 9.16 -1.82 -7.09
C SER A 165 8.71 -1.21 -5.76
N GLU A 166 7.94 -0.12 -5.78
CA GLU A 166 7.40 0.55 -4.58
C GLU A 166 6.47 -0.36 -3.76
N ASN A 167 5.71 -1.23 -4.44
CA ASN A 167 4.79 -2.19 -3.81
C ASN A 167 5.49 -3.40 -3.16
N THR A 168 6.80 -3.59 -3.38
CA THR A 168 7.52 -4.78 -2.90
C THR A 168 7.53 -4.90 -1.38
N MET A 169 7.69 -3.78 -0.65
CA MET A 169 7.62 -3.79 0.81
C MET A 169 6.23 -4.19 1.31
N ILE A 170 5.16 -3.75 0.63
CA ILE A 170 3.78 -4.09 1.00
C ILE A 170 3.53 -5.59 0.81
N ARG A 171 3.99 -6.17 -0.32
CA ARG A 171 3.92 -7.62 -0.57
C ARG A 171 4.69 -8.42 0.48
N TYR A 172 5.89 -7.95 0.83
CA TYR A 172 6.69 -8.59 1.86
C TYR A 172 5.94 -8.63 3.20
N LEU A 173 5.29 -7.53 3.61
CA LEU A 173 4.49 -7.48 4.83
C LEU A 173 3.29 -8.43 4.81
N ILE A 174 2.54 -8.46 3.69
CA ILE A 174 1.38 -9.36 3.53
C ILE A 174 1.80 -10.82 3.66
N TRP A 175 2.98 -11.18 3.15
CA TRP A 175 3.56 -12.51 3.26
C TRP A 175 4.10 -12.81 4.65
N ALA A 176 4.76 -11.84 5.31
CA ALA A 176 5.40 -12.05 6.61
C ALA A 176 4.41 -12.25 7.76
N ILE A 177 3.26 -11.57 7.72
CA ILE A 177 2.25 -11.62 8.79
C ILE A 177 1.75 -13.07 9.04
N PRO A 178 1.29 -13.84 8.03
CA PRO A 178 0.96 -15.26 8.21
C PRO A 178 2.10 -16.11 8.77
N SER A 179 3.34 -15.85 8.35
CA SER A 179 4.51 -16.58 8.85
C SER A 179 4.74 -16.31 10.35
N ILE A 180 4.55 -15.08 10.81
CA ILE A 180 4.60 -14.75 12.25
C ILE A 180 3.48 -15.46 13.01
N GLY A 181 2.27 -15.50 12.44
CA GLY A 181 1.16 -16.28 12.98
C GLY A 181 1.52 -17.75 13.17
N PHE A 182 2.15 -18.36 12.16
CA PHE A 182 2.62 -19.74 12.19
C PHE A 182 3.73 -19.97 13.23
N ILE A 183 4.65 -19.01 13.42
CA ILE A 183 5.65 -19.07 14.50
C ILE A 183 4.96 -19.20 15.86
N GLY A 184 3.91 -18.42 16.11
CA GLY A 184 3.14 -18.53 17.35
C GLY A 184 2.42 -19.87 17.49
N THR A 185 1.95 -20.46 16.39
CA THR A 185 1.40 -21.82 16.37
C THR A 185 2.44 -22.86 16.76
N VAL A 186 3.62 -22.80 16.16
CA VAL A 186 4.73 -23.72 16.46
C VAL A 186 5.13 -23.59 17.93
N ARG A 187 5.20 -22.36 18.46
CA ARG A 187 5.45 -22.11 19.88
C ARG A 187 4.37 -22.72 20.78
N GLY A 188 3.10 -22.44 20.51
CA GLY A 188 1.99 -22.90 21.33
C GLY A 188 1.82 -24.42 21.31
N ILE A 189 1.98 -25.06 20.15
CA ILE A 189 1.96 -26.53 20.04
C ILE A 189 3.17 -27.14 20.76
N GLY A 190 4.38 -26.58 20.57
CA GLY A 190 5.57 -27.06 21.27
C GLY A 190 5.41 -26.99 22.79
N GLN A 191 4.82 -25.89 23.29
CA GLN A 191 4.50 -25.73 24.71
C GLN A 191 3.43 -26.73 25.17
N ALA A 192 2.38 -26.95 24.38
CA ALA A 192 1.33 -27.93 24.69
C ALA A 192 1.91 -29.37 24.80
N LEU A 193 2.78 -29.75 23.86
CA LEU A 193 3.44 -31.07 23.86
C LEU A 193 4.37 -31.26 25.05
N SER A 194 5.06 -30.21 25.51
CA SER A 194 5.90 -30.28 26.72
C SER A 194 5.09 -30.59 28.01
N GLN A 195 3.77 -30.43 27.96
CA GLN A 195 2.86 -30.69 29.07
C GLN A 195 2.07 -31.99 28.91
N ALA A 196 2.42 -32.83 27.92
CA ALA A 196 1.74 -34.08 27.65
C ALA A 196 1.72 -35.03 28.85
N ASP A 197 2.81 -35.12 29.61
CA ASP A 197 2.88 -35.98 30.80
C ASP A 197 1.89 -35.56 31.90
N LYS A 198 1.68 -34.25 32.07
CA LYS A 198 0.71 -33.71 33.04
C LYS A 198 -0.73 -33.97 32.58
N ALA A 199 -0.99 -33.85 31.28
CA ALA A 199 -2.27 -34.19 30.69
C ALA A 199 -2.62 -35.68 30.89
N LEU A 200 -1.63 -36.57 30.73
CA LEU A 200 -1.80 -38.00 31.01
C LEU A 200 -2.07 -38.29 32.48
N ALA A 201 -1.53 -37.47 33.39
CA ALA A 201 -1.82 -37.53 34.83
C ALA A 201 -3.19 -36.94 35.22
N GLY A 202 -3.97 -36.45 34.25
CA GLY A 202 -5.33 -35.91 34.45
C GLY A 202 -5.43 -34.38 34.46
N ASP A 203 -4.31 -33.65 34.35
CA ASP A 203 -4.29 -32.18 34.29
C ASP A 203 -4.06 -31.69 32.84
N ILE A 204 -5.17 -31.47 32.13
CA ILE A 204 -5.16 -31.01 30.73
C ILE A 204 -5.19 -29.47 30.58
N SER A 205 -5.25 -28.74 31.70
CA SER A 205 -5.50 -27.29 31.70
C SER A 205 -4.43 -26.53 30.92
N GLY A 206 -3.16 -26.71 31.29
CA GLY A 206 -2.06 -26.02 30.63
C GLY A 206 -1.84 -26.43 29.17
N MET A 207 -2.17 -27.68 28.81
CA MET A 207 -2.14 -28.12 27.41
C MET A 207 -3.20 -27.37 26.59
N THR A 208 -4.41 -27.24 27.14
CA THR A 208 -5.53 -26.53 26.48
C THR A 208 -5.21 -25.05 26.30
N ASP A 209 -4.62 -24.41 27.31
CA ASP A 209 -4.21 -23.00 27.23
C ASP A 209 -3.13 -22.77 26.18
N SER A 210 -2.11 -23.64 26.13
CA SER A 210 -1.02 -23.57 25.16
C SER A 210 -1.53 -23.76 23.72
N LEU A 211 -2.51 -24.65 23.54
CA LEU A 211 -3.17 -24.85 22.25
C LEU A 211 -4.05 -23.65 21.86
N GLY A 212 -4.68 -22.99 22.84
CA GLY A 212 -5.40 -21.73 22.64
C GLY A 212 -4.50 -20.63 22.08
N ILE A 213 -3.30 -20.45 22.64
CA ILE A 213 -2.29 -19.52 22.12
C ILE A 213 -1.96 -19.84 20.65
N ALA A 214 -1.74 -21.12 20.34
CA ALA A 214 -1.38 -21.56 18.99
C ALA A 214 -2.44 -21.17 17.95
N PHE A 215 -3.71 -21.43 18.24
CA PHE A 215 -4.82 -21.12 17.33
C PHE A 215 -5.10 -19.61 17.24
N ASN A 216 -5.04 -18.90 18.36
CA ASN A 216 -5.29 -17.46 18.40
C ASN A 216 -4.24 -16.69 17.59
N SER A 217 -2.97 -17.09 17.67
CA SER A 217 -1.89 -16.49 16.88
C SER A 217 -2.17 -16.59 15.37
N THR A 218 -2.51 -17.79 14.88
CA THR A 218 -2.82 -17.98 13.45
C THR A 218 -4.07 -17.22 13.04
N LEU A 219 -5.14 -17.29 13.84
CA LEU A 219 -6.41 -16.66 13.53
C LEU A 219 -6.23 -15.16 13.29
N VAL A 220 -5.58 -14.48 14.24
CA VAL A 220 -5.35 -13.03 14.17
C VAL A 220 -4.44 -12.68 12.98
N ALA A 221 -3.35 -13.42 12.79
CA ALA A 221 -2.44 -13.18 11.67
C ALA A 221 -3.13 -13.33 10.30
N LEU A 222 -3.97 -14.37 10.13
CA LEU A 222 -4.70 -14.58 8.89
C LEU A 222 -5.74 -13.48 8.64
N LEU A 223 -6.49 -13.08 9.66
CA LEU A 223 -7.45 -11.98 9.54
C LEU A 223 -6.77 -10.68 9.11
N ILE A 224 -5.65 -10.34 9.74
CA ILE A 224 -4.86 -9.16 9.39
C ILE A 224 -4.30 -9.27 7.96
N SER A 225 -3.79 -10.44 7.57
CA SER A 225 -3.23 -10.65 6.23
C SER A 225 -4.29 -10.53 5.13
N ILE A 226 -5.48 -11.09 5.35
CA ILE A 226 -6.62 -10.96 4.41
C ILE A 226 -7.02 -9.49 4.26
N PHE A 227 -7.13 -8.76 5.38
CA PHE A 227 -7.45 -7.34 5.36
C PHE A 227 -6.40 -6.52 4.60
N MET A 228 -5.11 -6.77 4.88
CA MET A 228 -3.99 -6.11 4.20
C MET A 228 -3.96 -6.42 2.69
N MET A 229 -4.19 -7.68 2.32
CA MET A 229 -4.24 -8.10 0.91
C MET A 229 -5.40 -7.42 0.17
N PHE A 230 -6.56 -7.27 0.81
CA PHE A 230 -7.69 -6.54 0.23
C PHE A 230 -7.32 -5.07 -0.05
N LEU A 231 -6.72 -4.37 0.91
CA LEU A 231 -6.28 -2.98 0.71
C LEU A 231 -5.23 -2.87 -0.40
N PHE A 232 -4.29 -3.81 -0.46
CA PHE A 232 -3.27 -3.85 -1.49
C PHE A 232 -3.86 -4.09 -2.89
N HIS A 233 -4.81 -5.01 -3.01
CA HIS A 233 -5.52 -5.24 -4.27
C HIS A 233 -6.24 -3.98 -4.77
N GLN A 234 -6.87 -3.22 -3.87
CA GLN A 234 -7.51 -1.96 -4.22
C GLN A 234 -6.50 -0.89 -4.70
N LEU A 235 -5.29 -0.87 -4.13
CA LEU A 235 -4.21 -0.01 -4.60
C LEU A 235 -3.75 -0.40 -6.01
N GLN A 236 -3.53 -1.69 -6.26
CA GLN A 236 -3.12 -2.20 -7.59
C GLN A 236 -4.12 -1.81 -8.67
N ARG A 237 -5.42 -2.00 -8.41
CA ARG A 237 -6.47 -1.58 -9.35
C ARG A 237 -6.41 -0.11 -9.73
N LEU A 238 -6.05 0.77 -8.78
CA LEU A 238 -5.90 2.20 -9.06
C LEU A 238 -4.62 2.52 -9.82
N GLN A 239 -3.53 1.81 -9.53
CA GLN A 239 -2.26 1.94 -10.27
C GLN A 239 -2.44 1.51 -11.73
N ASP A 240 -3.09 0.38 -11.97
CA ASP A 240 -3.41 -0.12 -13.31
C ASP A 240 -4.31 0.87 -14.07
N SER A 241 -5.37 1.36 -13.41
CA SER A 241 -6.24 2.41 -13.98
C SER A 241 -5.45 3.66 -14.34
N GLN A 242 -4.51 4.10 -13.50
CA GLN A 242 -3.70 5.29 -13.77
C GLN A 242 -2.83 5.14 -15.03
N ILE A 243 -2.28 3.94 -15.29
CA ILE A 243 -1.51 3.65 -16.49
C ILE A 243 -2.39 3.78 -17.73
N VAL A 244 -3.56 3.12 -17.71
CA VAL A 244 -4.53 3.15 -18.82
C VAL A 244 -5.04 4.57 -19.07
N ASP A 245 -5.44 5.29 -18.02
CA ASP A 245 -5.92 6.68 -18.12
C ASP A 245 -4.83 7.61 -18.72
N THR A 246 -3.56 7.34 -18.43
CA THR A 246 -2.43 8.12 -18.97
C THR A 246 -2.22 7.84 -20.46
N GLN A 247 -2.34 6.57 -20.87
CA GLN A 247 -2.27 6.19 -22.27
C GLN A 247 -3.42 6.81 -23.08
N ASP A 248 -4.66 6.64 -22.62
CA ASP A 248 -5.86 7.18 -23.27
C ASP A 248 -5.78 8.71 -23.41
N TYR A 249 -5.23 9.40 -22.40
CA TYR A 249 -5.01 10.84 -22.46
C TYR A 249 -4.03 11.22 -23.58
N CYS A 250 -2.88 10.53 -23.66
CA CYS A 250 -1.87 10.80 -24.67
C CYS A 250 -2.40 10.51 -26.08
N ASP A 251 -3.13 9.41 -26.27
CA ASP A 251 -3.70 9.05 -27.56
C ASP A 251 -4.74 10.08 -28.02
N LYS A 252 -5.63 10.50 -27.11
CA LYS A 252 -6.74 11.40 -27.42
C LYS A 252 -6.30 12.84 -27.67
N TYR A 253 -5.38 13.37 -26.86
CA TYR A 253 -5.03 14.79 -26.89
C TYR A 253 -3.71 15.08 -27.59
N LEU A 254 -2.75 14.14 -27.56
CA LEU A 254 -1.43 14.36 -28.14
C LEU A 254 -1.32 13.76 -29.54
N LEU A 255 -1.56 12.46 -29.70
CA LEU A 255 -1.43 11.80 -31.01
C LEU A 255 -2.46 12.30 -32.03
N ARG A 256 -3.70 12.54 -31.60
CA ARG A 256 -4.75 13.07 -32.49
C ARG A 256 -4.47 14.49 -33.02
N ARG A 257 -3.74 15.32 -32.26
CA ARG A 257 -3.41 16.71 -32.66
C ARG A 257 -2.14 16.80 -33.52
N ILE A 258 -1.28 15.77 -33.45
CA ILE A 258 0.02 15.73 -34.15
C ILE A 258 -0.05 14.94 -35.47
N ARG A 259 -1.06 14.09 -35.65
CA ARG A 259 -1.32 13.32 -36.88
C ARG A 259 -2.04 14.15 -37.94
#